data_AF-A0A937Y3N6-F1
#
_entry.id   AF-A0A937Y3N6-F1
#
_cell.length_a   1.000
_cell.length_b   1.000
_cell.length_c   1.000
_cell.angle_alpha   90.00
_cell.angle_beta   90.00
_cell.angle_gamma   90.00
#
_symmetry.space_group_name_H-M   'P 1'
#
loop_
_entity.id
_entity.type
_entity.pdbx_description
1 polymer ?
#
loop_
_entity_poly.entity_id
_entity_poly.type
_entity_poly.pdbx_seq_one_letter_code
_entity_poly.pdbx_strand_id
1 'polypeptide(L)' 'MPPRRVRTRGLTLAGWIANHIDPEMAFAGESVHALKEPIGAPRLALIAFRHEIDSADVAALLDLEPLA' A
#
# COMPACT_ATOMS: atom_id res chain seq x y z
N MET A 1 7.87 -17.01 0.77
CA MET A 1 6.52 -17.26 0.19
C MET A 1 6.10 -15.97 -0.51
N PRO A 2 5.74 -15.98 -1.80
CA PRO A 2 5.35 -14.76 -2.50
C PRO A 2 4.01 -14.22 -1.95
N PRO A 3 3.79 -12.89 -1.99
CA PRO A 3 2.55 -12.29 -1.53
C PRO A 3 1.34 -12.80 -2.33
N ARG A 4 0.21 -13.02 -1.65
CA ARG A 4 -1.01 -13.55 -2.27
C ARG A 4 -1.69 -12.43 -3.08
N ARG A 5 -1.96 -12.70 -4.36
CA ARG A 5 -2.67 -11.76 -5.25
C ARG A 5 -4.12 -11.58 -4.81
N VAL A 6 -4.62 -10.34 -4.83
CA VAL A 6 -6.05 -10.04 -4.71
C VAL A 6 -6.75 -10.55 -5.98
N ARG A 7 -7.81 -11.35 -5.83
CA ARG A 7 -8.61 -11.82 -6.96
C ARG A 7 -9.69 -10.80 -7.27
N THR A 8 -9.56 -10.10 -8.40
CA THR A 8 -10.60 -9.22 -8.94
C THR A 8 -11.77 -10.07 -9.43
N ARG A 9 -12.82 -10.20 -8.63
CA ARG A 9 -14.06 -10.92 -8.99
C ARG A 9 -14.95 -10.09 -9.95
N GLY A 10 -14.35 -9.51 -10.99
CA GLY A 10 -15.01 -8.51 -11.86
C GLY A 10 -15.02 -7.09 -11.29
N LEU A 11 -14.34 -6.85 -10.16
CA LEU A 11 -14.19 -5.52 -9.54
C LEU A 11 -12.84 -4.92 -9.93
N THR A 12 -12.84 -3.61 -10.20
CA THR A 12 -11.62 -2.82 -10.42
C THR A 12 -10.96 -2.52 -9.09
N LEU A 13 -9.66 -2.73 -8.99
CA LEU A 13 -8.89 -2.26 -7.85
C LEU A 13 -8.58 -0.77 -8.06
N ALA A 14 -9.24 0.10 -7.30
CA ALA A 14 -9.09 1.54 -7.44
C ALA A 14 -7.70 2.05 -7.02
N GLY A 15 -7.06 1.37 -6.07
CA GLY A 15 -5.72 1.67 -5.61
C GLY A 15 -5.32 0.79 -4.43
N TRP A 16 -4.12 1.00 -3.91
CA TRP A 16 -3.60 0.27 -2.76
C TRP A 16 -2.73 1.17 -1.87
N ILE A 17 -2.59 0.78 -0.60
CA ILE A 17 -1.77 1.47 0.39
C ILE A 17 -0.64 0.53 0.80
N ALA A 18 0.60 1.01 0.72
CA ALA A 18 1.74 0.30 1.27
C ALA A 18 1.85 0.64 2.76
N ASN A 19 1.70 -0.35 3.64
CA ASN A 19 1.80 -0.16 5.08
C ASN A 19 3.00 -0.92 5.64
N HIS A 20 3.91 -0.21 6.31
CA HIS A 20 5.04 -0.79 7.01
C HIS A 20 4.63 -1.11 8.46
N ILE A 21 4.27 -2.36 8.72
CA ILE A 21 3.63 -2.76 9.99
C ILE A 21 4.61 -3.20 11.08
N ASP A 22 5.88 -3.41 10.74
CA ASP A 22 6.91 -3.94 11.63
C ASP A 22 8.22 -3.17 11.38
N PRO A 23 8.88 -2.62 12.42
CA PRO A 23 10.10 -1.86 12.25
C PRO A 23 11.29 -2.70 11.76
N GLU A 24 11.25 -4.01 11.97
CA GLU A 24 12.28 -4.97 11.56
C GLU A 24 11.97 -5.61 10.21
N MET A 25 10.92 -5.16 9.50
CA MET A 25 10.60 -5.67 8.17
C MET A 25 11.73 -5.35 7.18
N ALA A 26 12.54 -6.38 6.92
CA ALA A 26 13.59 -6.32 5.93
C ALA A 26 13.02 -6.02 4.54
N PHE A 27 13.75 -5.24 3.75
CA PHE A 27 13.45 -5.04 2.33
C PHE A 27 12.06 -4.40 2.07
N ALA A 28 11.57 -3.54 2.96
CA ALA A 28 10.29 -2.87 2.81
C ALA A 28 10.17 -2.10 1.48
N GLY A 29 11.23 -1.39 1.06
CA GLY A 29 11.27 -0.67 -0.22
C GLY A 29 11.19 -1.60 -1.44
N GLU A 30 11.93 -2.70 -1.43
CA GLU A 30 11.91 -3.70 -2.50
C GLU A 30 10.56 -4.43 -2.56
N SER A 31 9.94 -4.68 -1.41
CA SER A 31 8.59 -5.25 -1.33
C SER A 31 7.55 -4.33 -1.99
N VAL A 32 7.60 -3.03 -1.71
CA VAL A 32 6.71 -2.03 -2.35
C VAL A 32 6.94 -1.99 -3.86
N HIS A 33 8.20 -2.04 -4.30
CA HIS A 33 8.53 -2.06 -5.72
C HIS A 33 8.02 -3.34 -6.41
N ALA A 34 8.29 -4.51 -5.83
CA ALA A 34 7.87 -5.80 -6.36
C ALA A 34 6.34 -5.99 -6.40
N LEU A 35 5.60 -5.28 -5.54
CA LEU A 35 4.14 -5.29 -5.52
C LEU A 35 3.49 -4.34 -6.54
N LYS A 36 4.22 -3.32 -7.01
CA LYS A 36 3.66 -2.28 -7.89
C LYS A 36 3.11 -2.86 -9.20
N GLU A 37 3.89 -3.70 -9.89
CA GLU A 37 3.48 -4.34 -11.14
C GLU A 37 2.34 -5.37 -10.99
N PRO A 38 2.40 -6.36 -10.07
CA PRO A 38 1.35 -7.36 -9.97
C PRO A 38 0.01 -6.83 -9.44
N ILE A 39 0.02 -5.72 -8.67
CA ILE A 39 -1.22 -5.12 -8.19
C ILE A 39 -1.96 -4.39 -9.33
N GLY A 40 -1.23 -3.74 -10.25
CA GLY A 40 -1.82 -3.10 -11.43
C GLY A 40 -2.79 -1.95 -11.11
N ALA A 41 -2.66 -1.33 -9.93
CA ALA A 41 -3.46 -0.20 -9.46
C ALA A 41 -2.54 0.86 -8.82
N PRO A 42 -2.94 2.13 -8.78
CA PRO A 42 -2.10 3.20 -8.23
C PRO A 42 -1.86 3.00 -6.74
N ARG A 43 -0.64 3.32 -6.29
CA ARG A 43 -0.32 3.37 -4.86
C ARG A 43 -0.78 4.72 -4.30
N LEU A 44 -1.79 4.70 -3.44
CA LEU A 44 -2.41 5.90 -2.86
C LEU A 44 -1.60 6.45 -1.67
N ALA A 45 -0.90 5.60 -0.93
CA ALA A 45 -0.04 6.04 0.17
C ALA A 45 1.07 5.03 0.48
N LEU A 46 2.10 5.50 1.20
CA LEU A 46 3.11 4.69 1.87
C LEU A 46 3.15 5.14 3.33
N ILE A 47 2.73 4.26 4.23
CA ILE A 47 2.67 4.51 5.67
C ILE A 47 3.92 3.87 6.29
N ALA A 48 4.80 4.69 6.86
CA ALA A 48 5.94 4.21 7.63
C ALA A 48 5.49 3.60 8.96
N PHE A 49 6.30 2.69 9.52
CA PHE A 49 6.01 2.09 10.82
C PHE A 49 5.90 3.15 11.91
N ARG A 50 4.84 3.05 12.73
CA ARG A 50 4.63 3.86 13.92
C ARG A 50 4.03 2.98 15.02
N HIS A 51 4.44 3.20 16.27
CA HIS A 51 3.86 2.53 17.42
C HIS A 51 2.41 2.96 17.69
N GLU A 52 2.07 4.22 17.40
CA GLU A 52 0.71 4.73 17.41
C GLU A 52 0.38 5.32 16.04
N ILE A 53 -0.77 4.92 15.50
CA ILE A 53 -1.28 5.41 14.23
C ILE A 53 -2.52 6.26 14.51
N ASP A 54 -2.44 7.53 14.10
CA ASP A 54 -3.59 8.43 14.05
C ASP A 54 -4.16 8.47 12.63
N SER A 55 -5.49 8.48 12.52
CA SER A 55 -6.16 8.44 11.22
C SER A 55 -6.07 9.75 10.45
N ALA A 56 -5.96 10.90 11.12
CA ALA A 56 -5.78 12.20 10.47
C ALA A 56 -4.39 12.31 9.85
N ASP A 57 -3.36 11.80 10.55
CA ASP A 57 -2.00 11.72 10.02
C ASP A 57 -1.92 10.85 8.76
N VAL A 58 -2.60 9.69 8.78
CA VAL A 58 -2.63 8.80 7.60
C VAL A 58 -3.43 9.44 6.46
N ALA A 59 -4.54 10.10 6.76
CA ALA A 59 -5.35 10.76 5.74
C ALA A 59 -4.55 11.83 4.98
N ALA A 60 -3.66 12.56 5.66
CA ALA A 60 -2.79 13.54 5.04
C ALA A 60 -1.74 12.94 4.07
N LEU A 61 -1.49 11.63 4.14
CA LEU A 61 -0.56 10.92 3.25
C LEU A 61 -1.24 10.33 2.00
N LEU A 62 -2.57 10.38 1.93
CA LEU A 62 -3.34 9.83 0.81
C LEU A 62 -3.26 10.76 -0.40
N ASP A 63 -2.74 10.22 -1.50
CA ASP A 63 -2.91 10.79 -2.82
C ASP A 63 -4.18 10.23 -3.46
N LEU A 64 -5.20 11.08 -3.56
CA LEU A 64 -6.51 10.73 -4.12
C LEU A 64 -6.65 11.17 -5.58
N GLU A 65 -5.68 11.89 -6.14
CA GLU A 65 -5.71 12.30 -7.55
C GLU A 65 -5.91 11.11 -8.52
N PRO A 66 -5.31 9.92 -8.28
CA PRO A 66 -5.51 8.75 -9.14
C PRO A 66 -6.93 8.15 -9.09
N LEU A 67 -7.81 8.62 -8.20
CA LEU A 67 -9.18 8.11 -8.02
C LEU A 67 -10.26 9.02 -8.63
N ALA A 68 -9.87 10.19 -9.14
CA ALA A 68 -10.78 11.19 -9.68
C ALA A 68 -11.32 10.82 -11.08
#